data_AF-A0AAE6NZH2-F1
#
_entry.id   AF-A0AAE6NZH2-F1
#
_cell.length_a   1.000
_cell.length_b   1.000
_cell.length_c   1.000
_cell.angle_alpha   90.00
_cell.angle_beta   90.00
_cell.angle_gamma   90.00
#
_symmetry.space_group_name_H-M   'P 1'
#
loop_
_entity.id
_entity.type
_entity.pdbx_description
1 polymer ?
#
loop_
_entity_poly.entity_id
_entity_poly.type
_entity_poly.pdbx_seq_one_letter_code
_entity_poly.pdbx_strand_id
1 'polypeptide(L)'
;METKANYVLIGAFTIAGFLGMLLFLMWFAKLQLDRQFAYYDIYFPEVSGLGISSEVLFAGLSVGKVVDMQLSQSVNGAVRVRVEVAEDTPVRIDSRAAIEIQGVTGVASVAITSGQPDSPLLRDVDPDSIPVITANRSALQTLSDQGPEMISRLNTVAEQLTQLLGDENQDRVRSILDNVERSSANLDKALADVTTATESIASAASDISGFGERLDGLGAAAETTLGNADTALAKFSESAAKVDAALDSGTATLDEMRAYVADDLKALTQRLDQTAAMLQSDLARLAGRAEQSLDSLDAALEVGSRTLASAERAFDGADRVINSNVEPVVADLRVTLGKANEAIDRVVADLPEITERLRNAADSAETAFASLRGMLDSARVPVQAFTREGLPQFTRMASDLRGLVGNVNELVSALRRNPSQIFSGPRAPEFRR
;
A
#
# COMPACT_ATOMS: atom_id res chain seq x y z
N MET A 1 -18.66 74.02 62.37
CA MET A 1 -18.10 72.66 62.54
C MET A 1 -16.76 72.65 61.85
N GLU A 2 -15.65 72.75 62.60
CA GLU A 2 -14.30 72.84 62.04
C GLU A 2 -13.86 71.48 61.47
N THR A 3 -13.73 71.38 60.16
CA THR A 3 -13.15 70.23 59.47
C THR A 3 -11.63 70.38 59.39
N LYS A 4 -10.91 70.03 60.46
CA LYS A 4 -9.44 69.91 60.41
C LYS A 4 -9.06 68.77 59.46
N ALA A 5 -8.44 69.10 58.33
CA ALA A 5 -7.95 68.10 57.38
C ALA A 5 -6.77 67.33 57.99
N ASN A 6 -6.91 66.02 58.16
CA ASN A 6 -5.85 65.15 58.66
C ASN A 6 -4.86 64.85 57.52
N TYR A 7 -3.88 65.73 57.30
CA TYR A 7 -2.82 65.55 56.30
C TYR A 7 -2.05 64.23 56.46
N VAL A 8 -1.92 63.73 57.69
CA VAL A 8 -1.32 62.42 58.00
C VAL A 8 -2.15 61.27 57.41
N LEU A 9 -3.48 61.36 57.47
CA LEU A 9 -4.38 60.34 56.94
C LEU A 9 -4.37 60.32 55.40
N ILE A 10 -4.28 61.49 54.78
CA ILE A 10 -4.14 61.63 53.33
C ILE A 10 -2.79 61.05 52.87
N GLY A 11 -1.69 61.39 53.55
CA GLY A 11 -0.37 60.84 53.25
C GLY A 11 -0.30 59.33 53.40
N ALA A 12 -0.88 58.78 54.49
CA ALA A 12 -0.96 57.33 54.70
C ALA A 12 -1.79 56.63 53.61
N PHE A 13 -2.91 57.22 53.18
CA PHE A 13 -3.73 56.68 52.11
C PHE A 13 -3.00 56.68 50.76
N THR A 14 -2.27 57.75 50.43
CA THR A 14 -1.47 57.81 49.19
C THR A 14 -0.35 56.78 49.20
N ILE A 15 0.35 56.61 50.33
CA ILE A 15 1.41 55.59 50.47
C ILE A 15 0.81 54.17 50.36
N ALA A 16 -0.33 53.92 51.02
CA ALA A 16 -1.02 52.64 50.93
C ALA A 16 -1.50 52.36 49.50
N GLY A 17 -2.03 53.37 48.79
CA GLY A 17 -2.41 53.27 47.39
C GLY A 17 -1.22 52.97 46.48
N PHE A 18 -0.08 53.63 46.69
CA PHE A 18 1.14 53.38 45.92
C PHE A 18 1.69 51.98 46.18
N LEU A 19 1.74 51.53 47.43
CA LEU A 19 2.13 50.17 47.78
C LEU A 19 1.17 49.12 47.19
N GLY A 20 -0.14 49.38 47.25
CA GLY A 20 -1.16 48.52 46.65
C GLY A 20 -1.00 48.43 45.13
N MET A 21 -0.74 49.55 44.45
CA MET A 21 -0.45 49.58 43.02
C MET A 21 0.82 48.80 42.68
N LEU A 22 1.87 48.93 43.49
CA LEU A 22 3.14 48.22 43.29
C LEU A 22 2.97 46.70 43.47
N LEU A 23 2.23 46.28 44.50
CA LEU A 23 1.86 44.87 44.71
C LEU A 23 0.98 44.34 43.57
N PHE A 24 0.01 45.13 43.11
CA PHE A 24 -0.84 44.76 41.97
C PHE A 24 -0.03 44.60 40.69
N LEU A 25 0.91 45.51 40.41
CA LEU A 25 1.80 45.42 39.26
C LEU A 25 2.71 44.19 39.34
N MET A 26 3.28 43.88 40.51
CA MET A 26 4.06 42.65 40.70
C MET A 26 3.21 41.38 40.50
N TRP A 27 1.99 41.36 41.04
CA TRP A 27 1.07 40.23 40.87
C TRP A 27 0.64 40.07 39.41
N PHE A 28 0.31 41.17 38.74
CA PHE A 28 -0.08 41.20 37.33
C PHE A 28 1.07 40.78 36.40
N ALA A 29 2.30 41.24 36.68
CA ALA A 29 3.48 40.83 35.93
C ALA A 29 3.77 39.32 36.09
N LYS A 30 3.52 38.75 37.28
CA LYS A 30 3.68 37.31 37.51
C LYS A 30 2.65 36.47 36.73
N LEU A 31 1.42 36.95 36.58
CA LEU A 31 0.34 36.28 35.84
C LEU A 31 0.58 36.14 34.33
N GLN A 32 1.44 36.97 33.73
CA GLN A 32 1.79 36.86 32.31
C GLN A 32 3.07 36.05 32.05
N LEU A 33 3.84 35.70 33.09
CA LEU A 33 5.15 35.07 32.99
C LEU A 33 5.14 33.53 33.04
N ASP A 34 4.02 32.91 33.45
CA ASP A 34 3.94 31.44 33.63
C ASP A 34 3.75 30.65 32.32
N ARG A 35 3.76 31.29 31.14
CA ARG A 35 3.89 30.57 29.86
C ARG A 35 5.36 30.33 29.59
N GLN A 36 5.90 29.26 30.16
CA GLN A 36 7.22 28.77 29.84
C GLN A 36 7.19 28.16 28.43
N PHE A 37 8.10 28.62 27.57
CA PHE A 37 8.29 28.11 26.22
C PHE A 37 9.63 27.39 26.15
N ALA A 38 9.63 26.23 25.50
CA ALA A 38 10.85 25.54 25.10
C ALA A 38 11.25 26.00 23.69
N TYR A 39 12.54 26.29 23.49
CA TYR A 39 13.08 26.69 22.20
C TYR A 39 13.78 25.51 21.55
N TYR A 40 13.56 25.33 20.25
CA TYR A 40 14.23 24.31 19.44
C TYR A 40 14.76 24.92 18.15
N ASP A 41 15.92 24.44 17.71
CA ASP A 41 16.48 24.81 16.41
C ASP A 41 16.23 23.68 15.39
N ILE A 42 15.88 24.05 14.16
CA ILE A 42 15.63 23.12 13.05
C ILE A 42 16.40 23.62 11.84
N TYR A 43 17.11 22.73 11.16
CA TYR A 43 17.88 23.07 9.98
C TYR A 43 17.17 22.55 8.73
N PHE A 44 16.55 23.45 7.97
CA PHE A 44 15.92 23.12 6.70
C PHE A 44 16.79 23.53 5.52
N PRO A 45 16.87 22.72 4.45
CA PRO A 45 17.58 23.10 3.23
C PRO A 45 16.85 24.21 2.46
N GLU A 46 15.52 24.28 2.58
CA GLU A 46 14.67 25.28 1.93
C GLU A 46 13.52 25.65 2.88
N VAL A 47 13.15 26.94 2.92
CA VAL A 47 12.11 27.49 3.82
C VAL A 47 10.99 28.22 3.06
N SER A 48 10.71 27.77 1.83
CA SER A 48 9.69 28.37 0.96
C SER A 48 8.32 28.42 1.63
N GLY A 49 7.72 29.61 1.66
CA GLY A 49 6.41 29.86 2.29
C GLY A 49 6.43 30.00 3.83
N LEU A 50 7.58 29.79 4.48
CA LEU A 50 7.73 29.93 5.92
C LEU A 50 8.15 31.36 6.28
N GLY A 51 7.54 31.93 7.31
CA GLY A 51 7.82 33.26 7.81
C GLY A 51 8.07 33.29 9.32
N ILE A 52 8.60 34.41 9.81
CA ILE A 52 8.59 34.68 11.26
C ILE A 52 7.12 34.78 11.69
N SER A 53 6.78 34.15 12.82
CA SER A 53 5.41 33.95 13.31
C SER A 53 4.58 32.91 12.55
N SER A 54 5.16 32.13 11.64
CA SER A 54 4.49 30.92 11.13
C SER A 54 4.18 29.97 12.29
N GLU A 55 3.02 29.31 12.21
CA GLU A 55 2.59 28.36 13.24
C GLU A 55 3.50 27.14 13.30
N VAL A 56 3.68 26.65 14.52
CA VAL A 56 4.33 25.37 14.79
C VAL A 56 3.26 24.42 15.31
N LEU A 57 3.03 23.35 14.56
CA LEU A 57 2.06 22.32 14.88
C LEU A 57 2.78 21.09 15.41
N PHE A 58 2.24 20.46 16.44
CA PHE A 58 2.67 19.16 16.94
C PHE A 58 1.55 18.17 16.73
N ALA A 59 1.78 17.13 15.92
CA ALA A 59 0.75 16.17 15.54
C ALA A 59 -0.57 16.83 15.05
N GLY A 60 -0.46 17.98 14.37
CA GLY A 60 -1.60 18.76 13.86
C GLY A 60 -2.20 19.78 14.83
N LEU A 61 -1.72 19.86 16.08
CA LEU A 61 -2.17 20.85 17.06
C LEU A 61 -1.21 22.05 17.11
N SER A 62 -1.73 23.27 17.03
CA SER A 62 -0.90 24.49 17.19
C SER A 62 -0.35 24.58 18.61
N VAL A 63 0.98 24.54 18.73
CA VAL A 63 1.71 24.52 20.02
C VAL A 63 2.73 25.66 20.15
N GLY A 64 2.91 26.46 19.10
CA GLY A 64 3.97 27.47 19.10
C GLY A 64 4.09 28.22 17.78
N LYS A 65 5.23 28.90 17.63
CA LYS A 65 5.52 29.71 16.44
C LYS A 65 7.01 29.78 16.12
N VAL A 66 7.32 30.10 14.88
CA VAL A 66 8.68 30.44 14.44
C VAL A 66 9.05 31.82 14.98
N VAL A 67 10.17 31.93 15.68
CA VAL A 67 10.62 33.18 16.32
C VAL A 67 11.83 33.80 15.63
N ASP A 68 12.67 33.00 14.97
CA ASP A 68 13.86 33.48 14.27
C ASP A 68 14.19 32.57 13.08
N MET A 69 14.74 33.14 12.02
CA MET A 69 15.21 32.40 10.85
C MET A 69 16.49 33.05 10.33
N GLN A 70 17.57 32.27 10.28
CA GLN A 70 18.88 32.76 9.83
C GLN A 70 19.59 31.71 9.00
N LEU A 71 20.39 32.13 8.03
CA LEU A 71 21.26 31.21 7.32
C LEU A 71 22.28 30.61 8.29
N SER A 72 22.36 29.28 8.35
CA SER A 72 23.27 28.58 9.24
C SER A 72 24.71 28.74 8.78
N GLN A 73 25.61 29.09 9.71
CA GLN A 73 27.05 29.07 9.47
C GLN A 73 27.67 27.70 9.75
N SER A 74 26.99 26.85 10.54
CA SER A 74 27.47 25.52 10.92
C SER A 74 27.11 24.45 9.88
N VAL A 75 25.96 24.61 9.21
CA VAL A 75 25.46 23.68 8.19
C VAL A 75 25.33 24.43 6.88
N ASN A 76 26.22 24.14 5.95
CA ASN A 76 26.31 24.88 4.69
C ASN A 76 25.01 24.73 3.87
N GLY A 77 24.44 25.86 3.45
CA GLY A 77 23.22 25.92 2.65
C GLY A 77 21.91 25.68 3.40
N ALA A 78 21.93 25.44 4.71
CA ALA A 78 20.70 25.27 5.51
C ALA A 78 20.29 26.57 6.20
N VAL A 79 18.99 26.78 6.34
CA VAL A 79 18.40 27.85 7.16
C VAL A 79 18.10 27.28 8.54
N ARG A 80 18.67 27.89 9.58
CA ARG A 80 18.32 27.64 10.97
C ARG A 80 16.99 28.35 11.26
N VAL A 81 15.97 27.57 11.53
CA VAL A 81 14.65 28.01 11.97
C VAL A 81 14.55 27.73 13.47
N ARG A 82 14.38 28.80 14.27
CA ARG A 82 14.12 28.68 15.69
C ARG A 82 12.63 28.72 15.95
N VAL A 83 12.15 27.72 16.65
CA VAL A 83 10.74 27.62 17.05
C VAL A 83 10.64 27.75 18.56
N GLU A 84 9.62 28.48 19.02
CA GLU A 84 9.15 28.38 20.39
C GLU A 84 7.96 27.42 20.43
N VAL A 85 7.95 26.53 21.42
CA VAL A 85 6.94 25.50 21.60
C VAL A 85 6.52 25.52 23.06
N ALA A 86 5.22 25.35 23.33
CA ALA A 86 4.72 25.26 24.70
C ALA A 86 5.46 24.16 25.49
N GLU A 87 5.87 24.47 26.73
CA GLU A 87 6.72 23.58 27.53
C GLU A 87 6.07 22.22 27.82
N ASP A 88 4.75 22.12 27.85
CA ASP A 88 4.02 20.86 28.03
C ASP A 88 4.06 19.94 26.79
N THR A 89 4.57 20.41 25.65
CA THR A 89 4.62 19.63 24.41
C THR A 89 5.70 18.54 24.48
N PRO A 90 5.32 17.25 24.29
CA PRO A 90 6.26 16.13 24.40
C PRO A 90 7.08 15.95 23.10
N VAL A 91 8.01 16.87 22.83
CA VAL A 91 8.99 16.72 21.74
C VAL A 91 10.07 15.72 22.14
N ARG A 92 10.25 14.67 21.35
CA ARG A 92 11.13 13.53 21.65
C ARG A 92 12.35 13.51 20.73
N ILE A 93 13.37 12.73 21.07
CA ILE A 93 14.60 12.61 20.25
C ILE A 93 14.33 12.13 18.82
N ASP A 94 13.27 11.36 18.64
CA ASP A 94 12.84 10.81 17.36
C ASP A 94 11.71 11.63 16.71
N SER A 95 11.26 12.72 17.36
CA SER A 95 10.42 13.72 16.71
C SER A 95 11.12 14.27 15.47
N ARG A 96 10.33 14.52 14.44
CA ARG A 96 10.78 15.06 13.16
C ARG A 96 9.98 16.28 12.80
N ALA A 97 10.65 17.30 12.28
CA ALA A 97 9.99 18.53 11.84
C ALA A 97 9.97 18.60 10.31
N ALA A 98 8.82 18.89 9.71
CA ALA A 98 8.66 19.11 8.28
C ALA A 98 7.97 20.46 8.03
N ILE A 99 8.24 21.07 6.88
CA ILE A 99 7.50 22.25 6.44
C ILE A 99 6.26 21.76 5.68
N GLU A 100 5.08 22.14 6.16
CA GLU A 100 3.80 21.81 5.54
C GLU A 100 3.11 23.07 5.02
N ILE A 101 2.69 23.03 3.76
CA ILE A 101 1.95 24.11 3.13
C ILE A 101 0.46 23.92 3.43
N GLN A 102 -0.15 24.92 4.04
CA GLN A 102 -1.57 24.93 4.36
C GLN A 102 -2.36 25.61 3.24
N GLY A 103 -3.27 24.84 2.63
CA GLY A 103 -4.20 25.34 1.63
C GLY A 103 -3.56 25.76 0.31
N VAL A 104 -4.35 26.46 -0.52
CA VAL A 104 -3.96 26.88 -1.87
C VAL A 104 -3.16 28.20 -1.86
N THR A 105 -3.18 28.92 -0.75
CA THR A 105 -2.51 30.23 -0.61
C THR A 105 -1.00 30.13 -0.42
N GLY A 106 -0.46 28.92 -0.22
CA GLY A 106 0.99 28.70 -0.13
C GLY A 106 1.62 29.06 1.21
N VAL A 107 0.83 29.34 2.24
CA VAL A 107 1.34 29.65 3.58
C VAL A 107 1.88 28.38 4.22
N ALA A 108 3.13 28.41 4.67
CA ALA A 108 3.75 27.25 5.30
C ALA A 108 3.82 27.35 6.82
N SER A 109 3.79 26.18 7.45
CA SER A 109 3.86 25.97 8.88
C SER A 109 4.89 24.87 9.19
N VAL A 110 5.41 24.83 10.41
CA VAL A 110 6.32 23.76 10.85
C VAL A 110 5.49 22.68 11.54
N ALA A 111 5.43 21.48 10.97
CA ALA A 111 4.78 20.31 11.57
C ALA A 111 5.80 19.40 12.24
N ILE A 112 5.60 19.12 13.53
CA ILE A 112 6.45 18.26 14.36
C ILE A 112 5.69 16.95 14.65
N THR A 113 6.34 15.82 14.42
CA THR A 113 5.79 14.49 14.74
C THR A 113 5.94 14.16 16.22
N SER A 114 5.02 13.36 16.75
CA SER A 114 5.01 12.97 18.17
C SER A 114 6.11 11.98 18.57
N GLY A 115 6.78 11.35 17.59
CA GLY A 115 7.73 10.28 17.83
C GLY A 115 7.09 9.04 18.48
N GLN A 116 7.94 8.11 18.95
CA GLN A 116 7.56 6.93 19.71
C GLN A 116 7.29 7.29 21.18
N PRO A 117 6.22 6.79 21.81
CA PRO A 117 5.86 7.12 23.19
C PRO A 117 6.95 6.88 24.26
N ASP A 118 7.82 5.89 24.04
CA ASP A 118 8.86 5.47 24.99
C ASP A 118 10.19 6.21 24.81
N SER A 119 10.29 7.03 23.77
CA SER A 119 11.49 7.79 23.43
C SER A 119 11.68 8.98 24.39
N PRO A 120 12.89 9.23 24.91
CA PRO A 120 13.13 10.32 25.86
C PRO A 120 12.80 11.69 25.24
N LEU A 121 12.43 12.65 26.08
CA LEU A 121 12.18 14.02 25.64
C LEU A 121 13.49 14.64 25.15
N LEU A 122 13.42 15.34 24.02
CA LEU A 122 14.60 15.92 23.39
C LEU A 122 15.28 16.97 24.30
N ARG A 123 14.49 17.68 25.11
CA ARG A 123 14.97 18.67 26.07
C ARG A 123 15.84 18.10 27.20
N ASP A 124 15.67 16.80 27.51
CA ASP A 124 16.34 16.17 28.66
C ASP A 124 17.75 15.65 28.29
N VAL A 125 18.08 15.63 26.99
CA VAL A 125 19.36 15.09 26.49
C VAL A 125 20.51 16.08 26.69
N ASP A 126 20.25 17.37 26.49
CA ASP A 126 21.24 18.44 26.68
C ASP A 126 20.54 19.71 27.19
N PRO A 127 20.49 19.92 28.52
CA PRO A 127 19.81 21.05 29.13
C PRO A 127 20.57 22.38 28.99
N ASP A 128 21.86 22.36 28.62
CA ASP A 128 22.71 23.55 28.54
C ASP A 128 22.74 24.15 27.12
N SER A 129 22.16 23.47 26.12
CA SER A 129 22.09 23.93 24.74
C SER A 129 20.66 23.92 24.18
N ILE A 130 20.44 24.63 23.07
CA ILE A 130 19.14 24.63 22.39
C ILE A 130 19.04 23.32 21.59
N PRO A 131 18.11 22.40 21.91
CA PRO A 131 18.06 21.11 21.26
C PRO A 131 17.65 21.24 19.79
N VAL A 132 18.20 20.36 18.95
CA VAL A 132 17.98 20.37 17.51
C VAL A 132 17.00 19.27 17.12
N ILE A 133 15.87 19.65 16.51
CA ILE A 133 14.93 18.67 15.94
C ILE A 133 15.38 18.32 14.53
N THR A 134 15.38 17.03 14.20
CA THR A 134 15.78 16.57 12.86
C THR A 134 14.71 16.93 11.84
N ALA A 135 15.10 17.65 10.79
CA ALA A 135 14.23 17.99 9.67
C ALA A 135 13.89 16.74 8.84
N ASN A 136 12.65 16.66 8.38
CA ASN A 136 12.15 15.66 7.45
C ASN A 136 11.62 16.34 6.18
N ARG A 137 11.52 15.57 5.10
CA ARG A 137 10.98 16.08 3.83
C ARG A 137 9.48 16.31 3.97
N SER A 138 8.97 17.29 3.24
CA SER A 138 7.53 17.50 3.14
C SER A 138 6.85 16.35 2.40
N ALA A 139 5.56 16.11 2.66
CA ALA A 139 4.79 15.07 1.98
C ALA A 139 4.74 15.30 0.46
N LEU A 140 4.62 16.57 0.03
CA LEU A 140 4.62 16.94 -1.38
C LEU A 140 5.97 16.67 -2.05
N GLN A 141 7.08 16.99 -1.39
CA GLN A 141 8.42 16.70 -1.91
C GLN A 141 8.66 15.19 -2.01
N THR A 142 8.22 14.43 -1.00
CA THR A 142 8.31 12.97 -1.01
C THR A 142 7.52 12.37 -2.18
N LEU A 143 6.30 12.86 -2.43
CA LEU A 143 5.49 12.43 -3.58
C LEU A 143 6.12 12.80 -4.92
N SER A 144 6.70 14.00 -5.03
CA SER A 144 7.38 14.45 -6.26
C SER A 144 8.62 13.61 -6.58
N ASP A 145 9.39 13.23 -5.56
CA ASP A 145 10.61 12.42 -5.73
C ASP A 145 10.28 10.95 -6.00
N GLN A 146 9.31 10.38 -5.26
CA GLN A 146 8.99 8.95 -5.30
C GLN A 146 7.93 8.57 -6.35
N GLY A 147 7.12 9.53 -6.80
CA GLY A 147 6.08 9.32 -7.81
C GLY A 147 6.62 8.73 -9.13
N PRO A 148 7.70 9.29 -9.71
CA PRO A 148 8.33 8.73 -10.91
C PRO A 148 8.83 7.28 -10.71
N GLU A 149 9.37 6.95 -9.54
CA GLU A 149 9.85 5.60 -9.24
C GLU A 149 8.69 4.59 -9.18
N MET A 150 7.57 4.98 -8.58
CA MET A 150 6.35 4.16 -8.53
C MET A 150 5.83 3.87 -9.94
N ILE A 151 5.80 4.87 -10.82
CA ILE A 151 5.42 4.70 -12.23
C ILE A 151 6.40 3.76 -12.95
N SER A 152 7.71 3.89 -12.72
CA SER A 152 8.70 2.97 -13.30
C SER A 152 8.46 1.53 -12.85
N ARG A 153 8.16 1.31 -11.57
CA ARG A 153 7.86 -0.03 -11.04
C ARG A 153 6.59 -0.60 -11.67
N LEU A 154 5.56 0.22 -11.85
CA LEU A 154 4.33 -0.18 -12.55
C LEU A 154 4.62 -0.57 -14.01
N ASN A 155 5.47 0.18 -14.71
CA ASN A 155 5.88 -0.16 -16.07
C ASN A 155 6.63 -1.49 -16.13
N THR A 156 7.55 -1.74 -15.19
CA THR A 156 8.26 -3.03 -15.10
C THR A 156 7.30 -4.20 -14.87
N VAL A 157 6.31 -4.03 -13.99
CA VAL A 157 5.29 -5.07 -13.74
C VAL A 157 4.43 -5.30 -14.99
N ALA A 158 4.02 -4.23 -15.67
CA ALA A 158 3.26 -4.33 -16.91
C ALA A 158 4.07 -5.08 -17.99
N GLU A 159 5.36 -4.79 -18.13
CA GLU A 159 6.25 -5.45 -19.08
C GLU A 159 6.43 -6.94 -18.76
N GLN A 160 6.58 -7.31 -17.48
CA GLN A 160 6.63 -8.71 -17.05
C GLN A 160 5.31 -9.45 -17.33
N LEU A 161 4.16 -8.81 -17.12
CA LEU A 161 2.86 -9.38 -17.46
C LEU A 161 2.70 -9.57 -18.98
N THR A 162 3.14 -8.59 -19.78
CA THR A 162 3.16 -8.72 -21.25
C THR A 162 4.06 -9.86 -21.69
N GLN A 163 5.21 -10.06 -21.04
CA GLN A 163 6.10 -11.19 -21.35
C GLN A 163 5.47 -12.54 -20.99
N LEU A 164 4.77 -12.63 -19.85
CA LEU A 164 4.06 -13.85 -19.45
C LEU A 164 2.85 -14.16 -20.34
N LEU A 165 2.18 -13.14 -20.88
CA LEU A 165 1.05 -13.28 -21.80
C LEU A 165 1.46 -13.26 -23.28
N GLY A 166 2.76 -13.13 -23.54
CA GLY A 166 3.31 -12.98 -24.88
C GLY A 166 3.27 -14.26 -25.71
N ASP A 167 3.58 -14.10 -26.98
CA ASP A 167 3.46 -15.13 -28.02
C ASP A 167 4.21 -16.42 -27.66
N GLU A 168 5.41 -16.33 -27.07
CA GLU A 168 6.20 -17.51 -26.65
C GLU A 168 5.47 -18.39 -25.62
N ASN A 169 4.72 -17.78 -24.69
CA ASN A 169 4.02 -18.53 -23.67
C ASN A 169 2.70 -19.11 -24.22
N GLN A 170 2.05 -18.38 -25.14
CA GLN A 170 0.91 -18.89 -25.90
C GLN A 170 1.30 -20.12 -26.75
N ASP A 171 2.47 -20.10 -27.38
CA ASP A 171 3.00 -21.23 -28.17
C ASP A 171 3.31 -22.45 -27.30
N ARG A 172 3.85 -22.24 -26.09
CA ARG A 172 4.06 -23.31 -25.10
C ARG A 172 2.75 -23.94 -24.66
N VAL A 173 1.74 -23.12 -24.34
CA VAL A 173 0.40 -23.60 -23.98
C VAL A 173 -0.22 -24.38 -25.14
N ARG A 174 -0.12 -23.87 -26.37
CA ARG A 174 -0.61 -24.57 -27.56
C ARG A 174 0.08 -25.91 -27.76
N SER A 175 1.41 -25.97 -27.59
CA SER A 175 2.18 -27.22 -27.69
C SER A 175 1.79 -28.24 -26.62
N ILE A 176 1.47 -27.79 -25.40
CA ILE A 176 0.95 -28.66 -24.33
C ILE A 176 -0.41 -29.23 -24.74
N LEU A 177 -1.32 -28.39 -25.23
CA LEU A 177 -2.65 -28.81 -25.67
C LEU A 177 -2.57 -29.83 -26.82
N ASP A 178 -1.73 -29.58 -27.83
CA ASP A 178 -1.51 -30.52 -28.95
C ASP A 178 -0.94 -31.87 -28.47
N ASN A 179 -0.03 -31.86 -27.49
CA ASN A 179 0.53 -33.09 -26.93
C ASN A 179 -0.50 -33.85 -26.10
N VAL A 180 -1.35 -33.15 -25.34
CA VAL A 180 -2.45 -33.75 -24.58
C VAL A 180 -3.45 -34.38 -25.55
N GLU A 181 -3.86 -33.68 -26.60
CA GLU A 181 -4.77 -34.21 -27.63
C GLU A 181 -4.19 -35.48 -28.27
N ARG A 182 -2.92 -35.45 -28.67
CA ARG A 182 -2.24 -36.61 -29.26
C ARG A 182 -2.12 -37.78 -28.27
N SER A 183 -1.83 -37.49 -27.00
CA SER A 183 -1.75 -38.51 -25.96
C SER A 183 -3.12 -39.15 -25.70
N SER A 184 -4.20 -38.36 -25.66
CA SER A 184 -5.56 -38.86 -25.54
C SER A 184 -5.95 -39.74 -26.72
N ALA A 185 -5.64 -39.32 -27.95
CA ALA A 185 -5.90 -40.15 -29.13
C ALA A 185 -5.13 -41.48 -29.11
N ASN A 186 -3.89 -41.48 -28.61
CA ASN A 186 -3.12 -42.72 -28.43
C ASN A 186 -3.70 -43.60 -27.33
N LEU A 187 -4.22 -43.02 -26.25
CA LEU A 187 -4.90 -43.75 -25.17
C LEU A 187 -6.18 -44.42 -25.70
N ASP A 188 -7.00 -43.70 -26.47
CA ASP A 188 -8.20 -44.25 -27.10
C ASP A 188 -7.87 -45.46 -27.99
N LYS A 189 -6.78 -45.34 -28.77
CA LYS A 189 -6.29 -46.44 -29.60
C LYS A 189 -5.82 -47.64 -28.78
N ALA A 190 -5.07 -47.40 -27.71
CA ALA A 190 -4.62 -48.47 -26.81
C ALA A 190 -5.81 -49.21 -26.17
N LEU A 191 -6.86 -48.47 -25.76
CA LEU A 191 -8.08 -49.06 -25.21
C LEU A 191 -8.83 -49.91 -26.25
N ALA A 192 -8.87 -49.47 -27.52
CA ALA A 192 -9.44 -50.24 -28.61
C ALA A 192 -8.66 -51.54 -28.86
N ASP A 193 -7.32 -51.46 -28.92
CA ASP A 193 -6.44 -52.63 -29.12
C ASP A 193 -6.58 -53.66 -27.99
N VAL A 194 -6.73 -53.20 -26.74
CA VAL A 194 -7.01 -54.06 -25.58
C VAL A 194 -8.35 -54.78 -25.73
N THR A 195 -9.37 -54.09 -26.25
CA THR A 195 -10.69 -54.70 -26.49
C THR A 195 -10.59 -55.81 -27.52
N THR A 196 -9.91 -55.58 -28.65
CA THR A 196 -9.67 -56.59 -29.69
C THR A 196 -8.85 -57.77 -29.19
N ALA A 197 -7.83 -57.52 -28.35
CA ALA A 197 -7.06 -58.58 -27.71
C ALA A 197 -7.95 -59.43 -26.79
N THR A 198 -8.85 -58.80 -26.04
CA THR A 198 -9.80 -59.49 -25.14
C THR A 198 -10.79 -60.36 -25.93
N GLU A 199 -11.31 -59.86 -27.04
CA GLU A 199 -12.17 -60.65 -27.95
C GLU A 199 -11.42 -61.86 -28.53
N SER A 200 -10.17 -61.68 -28.94
CA SER A 200 -9.32 -62.76 -29.47
C SER A 200 -9.07 -63.85 -28.43
N ILE A 201 -8.84 -63.45 -27.17
CA ILE A 201 -8.70 -64.39 -26.04
C ILE A 201 -10.02 -65.14 -25.79
N ALA A 202 -11.16 -64.45 -25.83
CA ALA A 202 -12.46 -65.08 -25.67
C ALA A 202 -12.74 -66.11 -26.79
N SER A 203 -12.39 -65.78 -28.03
CA SER A 203 -12.52 -66.70 -29.17
C SER A 203 -11.62 -67.92 -28.99
N ALA A 204 -10.36 -67.73 -28.60
CA ALA A 204 -9.43 -68.84 -28.36
C ALA A 204 -9.92 -69.75 -27.22
N ALA A 205 -10.47 -69.18 -26.14
CA ALA A 205 -11.06 -69.94 -25.05
C ALA A 205 -12.26 -70.78 -25.54
N SER A 206 -13.09 -70.23 -26.43
CA SER A 206 -14.20 -70.96 -27.07
C SER A 206 -13.70 -72.11 -27.94
N ASP A 207 -12.68 -71.88 -28.77
CA ASP A 207 -12.11 -72.92 -29.65
C ASP A 207 -11.50 -74.07 -28.85
N ILE A 208 -10.84 -73.77 -27.72
CA ILE A 208 -10.33 -74.78 -26.79
C ILE A 208 -11.47 -75.62 -26.21
N SER A 209 -12.58 -74.99 -25.82
CA SER A 209 -13.75 -75.72 -25.31
C SER A 209 -14.36 -76.65 -26.36
N GLY A 210 -14.49 -76.18 -27.61
CA GLY A 210 -15.00 -76.98 -28.72
C GLY A 210 -14.04 -78.12 -29.13
N PHE A 211 -12.74 -77.94 -28.96
CA PHE A 211 -11.78 -79.03 -29.10
C PHE A 211 -11.97 -80.11 -28.02
N GLY A 212 -12.26 -79.72 -26.78
CA GLY A 212 -12.62 -80.63 -25.70
C GLY A 212 -13.84 -81.50 -26.03
N GLU A 213 -14.92 -80.90 -26.53
CA GLU A 213 -16.11 -81.64 -26.95
C GLU A 213 -15.82 -82.63 -28.09
N ARG A 214 -14.96 -82.26 -29.04
CA ARG A 214 -14.54 -83.16 -30.13
C ARG A 214 -13.70 -84.31 -29.61
N LEU A 215 -12.83 -84.07 -28.63
CA LEU A 215 -12.06 -85.10 -27.95
C LEU A 215 -12.96 -86.08 -27.20
N ASP A 216 -13.97 -85.58 -26.49
CA ASP A 216 -14.97 -86.41 -25.81
C ASP A 216 -15.76 -87.26 -26.82
N GLY A 217 -16.14 -86.68 -27.96
CA GLY A 217 -16.78 -87.40 -29.06
C GLY A 217 -15.87 -88.48 -29.68
N LEU A 218 -14.58 -88.22 -29.78
CA LEU A 218 -13.58 -89.21 -30.23
C LEU A 218 -13.44 -90.35 -29.21
N GLY A 219 -13.45 -90.04 -27.91
CA GLY A 219 -13.46 -91.01 -26.83
C GLY A 219 -14.67 -91.93 -26.88
N ALA A 220 -15.87 -91.37 -27.03
CA ALA A 220 -17.11 -92.13 -27.16
C ALA A 220 -17.15 -93.00 -28.44
N ALA A 221 -16.61 -92.50 -29.55
CA ALA A 221 -16.47 -93.27 -30.78
C ALA A 221 -15.50 -94.44 -30.60
N ALA A 222 -14.36 -94.24 -29.93
CA ALA A 222 -13.41 -95.29 -29.61
C ALA A 222 -14.01 -96.35 -28.66
N GLU A 223 -14.78 -95.93 -27.67
CA GLU A 223 -15.52 -96.81 -26.75
C GLU A 223 -16.56 -97.67 -27.49
N THR A 224 -17.28 -97.07 -28.44
CA THR A 224 -18.25 -97.76 -29.31
C THR A 224 -17.56 -98.75 -30.25
N THR A 225 -16.41 -98.39 -30.82
CA THR A 225 -15.63 -99.30 -31.67
C THR A 225 -15.08 -100.48 -30.86
N LEU A 226 -14.59 -100.25 -29.64
CA LEU A 226 -14.12 -101.30 -28.74
C LEU A 226 -15.27 -102.21 -28.26
N GLY A 227 -16.46 -101.65 -27.99
CA GLY A 227 -17.66 -102.44 -27.67
C GLY A 227 -18.19 -103.26 -28.85
N ASN A 228 -18.01 -102.78 -30.08
CA ASN A 228 -18.37 -103.52 -31.30
C ASN A 228 -17.31 -104.54 -31.73
N ALA A 229 -16.12 -104.54 -31.12
CA ALA A 229 -15.07 -105.53 -31.39
C ALA A 229 -15.49 -106.94 -30.97
N ASP A 230 -16.30 -107.10 -29.92
CA ASP A 230 -16.90 -108.37 -29.53
C ASP A 230 -17.89 -108.90 -30.60
N THR A 231 -18.59 -108.00 -31.29
CA THR A 231 -19.50 -108.36 -32.41
C THR A 231 -18.72 -108.66 -33.70
N ALA A 232 -17.59 -107.99 -33.92
CA ALA A 232 -16.69 -108.25 -35.04
C ALA A 232 -15.99 -109.62 -34.92
N LEU A 233 -15.59 -110.02 -33.71
CA LEU A 233 -15.05 -111.35 -33.40
C LEU A 233 -16.08 -112.46 -33.61
N ALA A 234 -17.35 -112.21 -33.31
CA ALA A 234 -18.44 -113.17 -33.60
C ALA A 234 -18.68 -113.37 -35.10
N LYS A 235 -18.55 -112.33 -35.94
CA LYS A 235 -18.67 -112.44 -37.41
C LYS A 235 -17.40 -112.96 -38.09
N PHE A 236 -16.24 -112.83 -37.44
CA PHE A 236 -14.98 -113.39 -37.92
C PHE A 236 -15.00 -114.93 -37.95
N SER A 237 -15.69 -115.55 -36.99
CA SER A 237 -15.91 -117.01 -36.96
C SER A 237 -16.67 -117.57 -38.17
N GLU A 238 -17.45 -116.73 -38.86
CA GLU A 238 -18.27 -117.15 -40.02
C GLU A 238 -17.49 -117.02 -41.35
N SER A 239 -16.44 -116.19 -41.37
CA SER A 239 -15.62 -115.93 -42.56
C SER A 239 -14.34 -116.79 -42.63
N ALA A 240 -14.08 -117.61 -41.61
CA ALA A 240 -12.91 -118.50 -41.50
C ALA A 240 -12.86 -119.65 -42.52
N ALA A 241 -13.86 -119.78 -43.41
CA ALA A 241 -13.91 -120.79 -44.47
C ALA A 241 -13.31 -120.35 -45.82
N LYS A 242 -12.74 -119.14 -45.96
CA LYS A 242 -12.19 -118.61 -47.23
C LYS A 242 -10.80 -117.96 -47.11
N VAL A 243 -9.89 -118.57 -46.35
CA VAL A 243 -8.66 -117.90 -45.88
C VAL A 243 -7.37 -118.17 -46.70
N ASP A 244 -7.30 -119.16 -47.59
CA ASP A 244 -5.98 -119.50 -48.19
C ASP A 244 -5.39 -118.47 -49.18
N ALA A 245 -6.18 -117.54 -49.72
CA ALA A 245 -5.69 -116.56 -50.71
C ALA A 245 -5.41 -115.14 -50.15
N ALA A 246 -5.72 -114.88 -48.88
CA ALA A 246 -5.57 -113.54 -48.27
C ALA A 246 -4.34 -113.41 -47.35
N LEU A 247 -3.63 -114.51 -47.11
CA LEU A 247 -2.56 -114.58 -46.11
C LEU A 247 -1.24 -113.91 -46.52
N ASP A 248 -1.02 -113.62 -47.81
CA ASP A 248 0.22 -112.94 -48.27
C ASP A 248 0.10 -111.40 -48.39
N SER A 249 -1.12 -110.84 -48.43
CA SER A 249 -1.34 -109.38 -48.54
C SER A 249 -1.59 -108.69 -47.19
N GLY A 250 -2.02 -109.46 -46.18
CA GLY A 250 -2.37 -108.92 -44.86
C GLY A 250 -1.17 -108.55 -43.98
N THR A 251 -0.01 -109.18 -44.18
CA THR A 251 1.19 -108.94 -43.35
C THR A 251 1.91 -107.65 -43.74
N ALA A 252 1.95 -107.29 -45.03
CA ALA A 252 2.55 -106.03 -45.48
C ALA A 252 1.74 -104.79 -45.04
N THR A 253 0.40 -104.88 -45.09
CA THR A 253 -0.49 -103.76 -44.76
C THR A 253 -0.55 -103.48 -43.25
N LEU A 254 -0.36 -104.50 -42.40
CA LEU A 254 -0.33 -104.36 -40.94
C LEU A 254 0.99 -103.79 -40.41
N ASP A 255 2.12 -104.04 -41.10
CA ASP A 255 3.40 -103.40 -40.75
C ASP A 255 3.46 -101.93 -41.19
N GLU A 256 2.84 -101.58 -42.33
CA GLU A 256 2.74 -100.19 -42.80
C GLU A 256 1.78 -99.35 -41.94
N MET A 257 0.66 -99.93 -41.46
CA MET A 257 -0.23 -99.26 -40.49
C MET A 257 0.40 -99.08 -39.10
N ARG A 258 1.18 -100.05 -38.61
CA ARG A 258 1.90 -99.89 -37.32
C ARG A 258 3.00 -98.84 -37.41
N ALA A 259 3.70 -98.76 -38.53
CA ALA A 259 4.69 -97.71 -38.78
C ALA A 259 4.03 -96.32 -38.87
N TYR A 260 2.93 -96.19 -39.63
CA TYR A 260 2.22 -94.91 -39.77
C TYR A 260 1.61 -94.44 -38.45
N VAL A 261 0.93 -95.32 -37.69
CA VAL A 261 0.31 -94.94 -36.42
C VAL A 261 1.35 -94.64 -35.34
N ALA A 262 2.47 -95.39 -35.27
CA ALA A 262 3.50 -95.14 -34.26
C ALA A 262 4.31 -93.87 -34.53
N ASP A 263 4.67 -93.59 -35.79
CA ASP A 263 5.52 -92.46 -36.14
C ASP A 263 4.73 -91.14 -36.18
N ASP A 264 3.48 -91.18 -36.67
CA ASP A 264 2.63 -89.98 -36.79
C ASP A 264 2.05 -89.57 -35.41
N LEU A 265 1.75 -90.50 -34.50
CA LEU A 265 1.42 -90.15 -33.10
C LEU A 265 2.63 -89.58 -32.35
N LYS A 266 3.83 -90.07 -32.64
CA LYS A 266 5.07 -89.55 -32.03
C LYS A 266 5.39 -88.15 -32.54
N ALA A 267 5.17 -87.90 -33.83
CA ALA A 267 5.28 -86.57 -34.44
C ALA A 267 4.22 -85.61 -33.91
N LEU A 268 2.98 -86.08 -33.71
CA LEU A 268 1.89 -85.29 -33.14
C LEU A 268 2.17 -84.95 -31.67
N THR A 269 2.61 -85.90 -30.86
CA THR A 269 2.97 -85.66 -29.45
C THR A 269 4.16 -84.71 -29.32
N GLN A 270 5.19 -84.84 -30.16
CA GLN A 270 6.30 -83.87 -30.20
C GLN A 270 5.85 -82.46 -30.60
N ARG A 271 4.92 -82.33 -31.56
CA ARG A 271 4.34 -81.03 -31.94
C ARG A 271 3.48 -80.45 -30.82
N LEU A 272 2.71 -81.28 -30.10
CA LEU A 272 1.93 -80.84 -28.95
C LEU A 272 2.82 -80.39 -27.80
N ASP A 273 3.91 -81.10 -27.50
CA ASP A 273 4.88 -80.69 -26.48
C ASP A 273 5.57 -79.37 -26.86
N GLN A 274 5.99 -79.20 -28.12
CA GLN A 274 6.55 -77.94 -28.59
C GLN A 274 5.55 -76.78 -28.50
N THR A 275 4.30 -77.04 -28.88
CA THR A 275 3.23 -76.04 -28.84
C THR A 275 2.90 -75.65 -27.40
N ALA A 276 2.84 -76.63 -26.49
CA ALA A 276 2.64 -76.40 -25.06
C ALA A 276 3.79 -75.58 -24.45
N ALA A 277 5.05 -75.88 -24.81
CA ALA A 277 6.21 -75.12 -24.36
C ALA A 277 6.22 -73.68 -24.87
N MET A 278 5.82 -73.45 -26.14
CA MET A 278 5.66 -72.09 -26.69
C MET A 278 4.54 -71.33 -25.99
N LEU A 279 3.38 -71.96 -25.79
CA LEU A 279 2.25 -71.36 -25.05
C LEU A 279 2.64 -70.98 -23.63
N GLN A 280 3.39 -71.82 -22.93
CA GLN A 280 3.85 -71.54 -21.57
C GLN A 280 4.85 -70.36 -21.53
N SER A 281 5.74 -70.28 -22.52
CA SER A 281 6.65 -69.13 -22.71
C SER A 281 5.89 -67.83 -22.98
N ASP A 282 4.91 -67.87 -23.88
CA ASP A 282 4.15 -66.69 -24.26
C ASP A 282 3.23 -66.22 -23.14
N LEU A 283 2.62 -67.13 -22.38
CA LEU A 283 1.90 -66.81 -21.15
C LEU A 283 2.80 -66.15 -20.09
N ALA A 284 4.02 -66.65 -19.91
CA ALA A 284 4.98 -66.04 -18.98
C ALA A 284 5.40 -64.63 -19.41
N ARG A 285 5.60 -64.40 -20.72
CA ARG A 285 5.88 -63.06 -21.27
C ARG A 285 4.69 -62.13 -21.14
N LEU A 286 3.48 -62.62 -21.39
CA LEU A 286 2.25 -61.85 -21.25
C LEU A 286 2.03 -61.44 -19.80
N ALA A 287 2.24 -62.36 -18.85
CA ALA A 287 2.20 -62.08 -17.41
C ALA A 287 3.20 -60.98 -17.03
N GLY A 288 4.46 -61.08 -17.47
CA GLY A 288 5.47 -60.06 -17.18
C GLY A 288 5.16 -58.69 -17.79
N ARG A 289 4.58 -58.64 -19.00
CA ARG A 289 4.12 -57.37 -19.60
C ARG A 289 2.91 -56.79 -18.87
N ALA A 290 1.99 -57.64 -18.41
CA ALA A 290 0.85 -57.21 -17.62
C ALA A 290 1.29 -56.63 -16.27
N GLU A 291 2.24 -57.27 -15.59
CA GLU A 291 2.85 -56.76 -14.35
C GLU A 291 3.50 -55.39 -14.58
N GLN A 292 4.33 -55.26 -15.61
CA GLN A 292 4.97 -53.99 -15.96
C GLN A 292 3.96 -52.90 -16.38
N SER A 293 2.85 -53.29 -16.99
CA SER A 293 1.76 -52.36 -17.33
C SER A 293 0.98 -51.93 -16.10
N LEU A 294 0.78 -52.80 -15.11
CA LEU A 294 0.14 -52.46 -13.84
C LEU A 294 1.04 -51.53 -13.01
N ASP A 295 2.35 -51.79 -12.96
CA ASP A 295 3.32 -50.91 -12.30
C ASP A 295 3.35 -49.51 -12.92
N SER A 296 3.31 -49.43 -14.26
CA SER A 296 3.29 -48.13 -14.94
C SER A 296 1.95 -47.40 -14.77
N LEU A 297 0.84 -48.13 -14.68
CA LEU A 297 -0.46 -47.57 -14.34
C LEU A 297 -0.49 -47.03 -12.89
N ASP A 298 0.06 -47.77 -11.93
CA ASP A 298 0.16 -47.33 -10.53
C ASP A 298 1.03 -46.08 -10.40
N ALA A 299 2.17 -46.03 -11.08
CA ALA A 299 3.02 -44.84 -11.11
C ALA A 299 2.30 -43.64 -11.74
N ALA A 300 1.52 -43.85 -12.80
CA ALA A 300 0.73 -42.81 -13.45
C ALA A 300 -0.42 -42.32 -12.56
N LEU A 301 -1.10 -43.22 -11.84
CA LEU A 301 -2.14 -42.90 -10.87
C LEU A 301 -1.59 -42.12 -9.68
N GLU A 302 -0.38 -42.46 -9.21
CA GLU A 302 0.29 -41.73 -8.14
C GLU A 302 0.63 -40.30 -8.58
N VAL A 303 1.20 -40.12 -9.77
CA VAL A 303 1.47 -38.80 -10.35
C VAL A 303 0.17 -38.02 -10.54
N GLY A 304 -0.87 -38.65 -11.09
CA GLY A 304 -2.21 -38.07 -11.26
C GLY A 304 -2.84 -37.61 -9.96
N SER A 305 -2.70 -38.39 -8.88
CA SER A 305 -3.20 -38.02 -7.54
C SER A 305 -2.49 -36.79 -6.99
N ARG A 306 -1.17 -36.69 -7.19
CA ARG A 306 -0.36 -35.54 -6.75
C ARG A 306 -0.70 -34.28 -7.54
N THR A 307 -0.92 -34.39 -8.86
CA THR A 307 -1.36 -33.26 -9.68
C THR A 307 -2.77 -32.82 -9.32
N LEU A 308 -3.71 -33.74 -9.10
CA LEU A 308 -5.05 -33.42 -8.62
C LEU A 308 -5.02 -32.71 -7.27
N ALA A 309 -4.24 -33.21 -6.30
CA ALA A 309 -4.08 -32.55 -5.00
C ALA A 309 -3.41 -31.16 -5.10
N SER A 310 -2.57 -30.94 -6.13
CA SER A 310 -2.00 -29.61 -6.39
C SER A 310 -2.99 -28.66 -7.04
N ALA A 311 -3.85 -29.17 -7.94
CA ALA A 311 -4.94 -28.42 -8.56
C ALA A 311 -6.00 -28.04 -7.52
N GLU A 312 -6.38 -28.95 -6.62
CA GLU A 312 -7.31 -28.70 -5.52
C GLU A 312 -6.79 -27.58 -4.61
N ARG A 313 -5.51 -27.63 -4.20
CA ARG A 313 -4.88 -26.54 -3.44
C ARG A 313 -4.86 -25.20 -4.20
N ALA A 314 -4.69 -25.22 -5.52
CA ALA A 314 -4.74 -24.01 -6.34
C ALA A 314 -6.15 -23.45 -6.44
N PHE A 315 -7.16 -24.31 -6.61
CA PHE A 315 -8.58 -23.92 -6.63
C PHE A 315 -9.04 -23.38 -5.28
N ASP A 316 -8.66 -24.01 -4.16
CA ASP A 316 -8.92 -23.48 -2.81
C ASP A 316 -8.25 -22.11 -2.60
N GLY A 317 -7.06 -21.92 -3.14
CA GLY A 317 -6.36 -20.63 -3.12
C GLY A 317 -7.12 -19.56 -3.91
N ALA A 318 -7.60 -19.90 -5.11
CA ALA A 318 -8.39 -19.01 -5.95
C ALA A 318 -9.76 -18.68 -5.32
N ASP A 319 -10.46 -19.68 -4.78
CA ASP A 319 -11.76 -19.50 -4.12
C ASP A 319 -11.64 -18.63 -2.88
N ARG A 320 -10.56 -18.78 -2.09
CA ARG A 320 -10.27 -17.91 -0.95
C ARG A 320 -10.01 -16.47 -1.36
N VAL A 321 -9.29 -16.23 -2.45
CA VAL A 321 -9.07 -14.85 -2.94
C VAL A 321 -10.38 -14.24 -3.43
N ILE A 322 -11.16 -14.98 -4.22
CA ILE A 322 -12.43 -14.51 -4.78
C ILE A 322 -13.45 -14.24 -3.68
N ASN A 323 -13.63 -15.16 -2.73
CA ASN A 323 -14.68 -15.04 -1.72
C ASN A 323 -14.23 -14.27 -0.47
N SER A 324 -12.99 -14.40 -0.02
CA SER A 324 -12.54 -13.74 1.22
C SER A 324 -11.90 -12.37 1.01
N ASN A 325 -11.31 -12.10 -0.15
CA ASN A 325 -10.55 -10.86 -0.36
C ASN A 325 -11.25 -9.87 -1.31
N VAL A 326 -12.00 -10.34 -2.30
CA VAL A 326 -12.66 -9.43 -3.27
C VAL A 326 -13.97 -8.87 -2.72
N GLU A 327 -14.77 -9.68 -2.02
CA GLU A 327 -16.08 -9.24 -1.50
C GLU A 327 -15.97 -8.08 -0.48
N PRO A 328 -15.03 -8.10 0.50
CA PRO A 328 -14.85 -6.97 1.41
C PRO A 328 -14.35 -5.71 0.71
N VAL A 329 -13.47 -5.86 -0.29
CA VAL A 329 -12.91 -4.71 -1.04
C VAL A 329 -13.99 -4.03 -1.87
N VAL A 330 -14.86 -4.79 -2.53
CA VAL A 330 -16.00 -4.23 -3.28
C VAL A 330 -17.02 -3.58 -2.35
N ALA A 331 -17.28 -4.18 -1.18
CA ALA A 331 -18.14 -3.60 -0.16
C ALA A 331 -17.59 -2.27 0.39
N ASP A 332 -16.30 -2.23 0.71
CA ASP A 332 -15.62 -1.04 1.24
C ASP A 332 -15.53 0.08 0.19
N LEU A 333 -15.31 -0.26 -1.08
CA LEU A 333 -15.40 0.67 -2.20
C LEU A 333 -16.80 1.28 -2.33
N ARG A 334 -17.86 0.47 -2.21
CA ARG A 334 -19.24 0.96 -2.29
C ARG A 334 -19.59 1.88 -1.12
N VAL A 335 -19.12 1.57 0.09
CA VAL A 335 -19.28 2.43 1.29
C VAL A 335 -18.51 3.73 1.13
N THR A 336 -17.27 3.68 0.64
CA THR A 336 -16.43 4.85 0.43
C THR A 336 -16.98 5.77 -0.65
N LEU A 337 -17.46 5.20 -1.77
CA LEU A 337 -18.18 5.94 -2.81
C LEU A 337 -19.47 6.59 -2.28
N GLY A 338 -20.20 5.90 -1.40
CA GLY A 338 -21.37 6.46 -0.71
C GLY A 338 -21.02 7.69 0.13
N LYS A 339 -19.97 7.60 0.96
CA LYS A 339 -19.48 8.72 1.78
C LYS A 339 -18.96 9.88 0.94
N ALA A 340 -18.32 9.60 -0.19
CA ALA A 340 -17.84 10.61 -1.12
C ALA A 340 -19.01 11.38 -1.76
N ASN A 341 -20.04 10.68 -2.23
CA ASN A 341 -21.26 11.32 -2.76
C ASN A 341 -21.96 12.17 -1.70
N GLU A 342 -22.06 11.68 -0.46
CA GLU A 342 -22.68 12.42 0.63
C GLU A 342 -21.91 13.71 0.98
N ALA A 343 -20.57 13.66 0.91
CA ALA A 343 -19.73 14.85 1.07
C ALA A 343 -19.93 15.85 -0.08
N ILE A 344 -20.04 15.37 -1.32
CA ILE A 344 -20.34 16.20 -2.49
C ILE A 344 -21.71 16.86 -2.35
N ASP A 345 -22.73 16.11 -1.94
CA ASP A 345 -24.09 16.63 -1.74
C ASP A 345 -24.13 17.71 -0.65
N ARG A 346 -23.37 17.54 0.45
CA ARG A 346 -23.24 18.60 1.48
C ARG A 346 -22.57 19.86 0.94
N VAL A 347 -21.47 19.71 0.20
CA VAL A 347 -20.79 20.87 -0.41
C VAL A 347 -21.73 21.58 -1.39
N VAL A 348 -22.48 20.84 -2.21
CA VAL A 348 -23.46 21.40 -3.15
C VAL A 348 -24.62 22.09 -2.41
N ALA A 349 -25.05 21.54 -1.28
CA ALA A 349 -26.08 22.14 -0.43
C ALA A 349 -25.62 23.44 0.26
N ASP A 350 -24.33 23.55 0.58
CA ASP A 350 -23.75 24.71 1.27
C ASP A 350 -23.34 25.84 0.31
N LEU A 351 -23.21 25.58 -1.00
CA LEU A 351 -22.85 26.58 -2.02
C LEU A 351 -23.71 27.86 -2.00
N PRO A 352 -25.06 27.81 -1.86
CA PRO A 352 -25.90 28.99 -1.77
C PRO A 352 -25.57 29.86 -0.55
N GLU A 353 -25.29 29.25 0.59
CA GLU A 353 -24.96 29.97 1.82
C GLU A 353 -23.57 30.62 1.72
N ILE A 354 -22.60 29.91 1.12
CA ILE A 354 -21.26 30.46 0.86
C ILE A 354 -21.35 31.67 -0.08
N THR A 355 -22.16 31.58 -1.14
CA THR A 355 -22.35 32.70 -2.08
C THR A 355 -23.07 33.88 -1.42
N GLU A 356 -24.02 33.64 -0.52
CA GLU A 356 -24.67 34.69 0.27
C GLU A 356 -23.68 35.37 1.23
N ARG A 357 -22.87 34.60 1.96
CA ARG A 357 -21.84 35.12 2.87
C ARG A 357 -20.79 35.94 2.13
N LEU A 358 -20.35 35.49 0.95
CA LEU A 358 -19.42 36.24 0.10
C LEU A 358 -20.02 37.56 -0.40
N ARG A 359 -21.32 37.56 -0.75
CA ARG A 359 -22.03 38.78 -1.14
C ARG A 359 -22.13 39.77 0.01
N ASN A 360 -22.52 39.29 1.20
CA ASN A 360 -22.60 40.12 2.41
C ASN A 360 -21.24 40.69 2.83
N ALA A 361 -20.16 39.91 2.67
CA ALA A 361 -18.80 40.38 2.92
C ALA A 361 -18.37 41.46 1.91
N ALA A 362 -18.75 41.31 0.64
CA ALA A 362 -18.48 42.32 -0.39
C ALA A 362 -19.22 43.64 -0.10
N ASP A 363 -20.49 43.59 0.27
CA ASP A 363 -21.28 44.78 0.63
C ASP A 363 -20.71 45.48 1.88
N SER A 364 -20.25 44.70 2.85
CA SER A 364 -19.59 45.22 4.06
C SER A 364 -18.25 45.90 3.73
N ALA A 365 -17.48 45.32 2.82
CA ALA A 365 -16.22 45.91 2.35
C ALA A 365 -16.46 47.22 1.58
N GLU A 366 -17.46 47.26 0.69
CA GLU A 366 -17.84 48.47 -0.05
C GLU A 366 -18.23 49.61 0.90
N THR A 367 -19.03 49.29 1.93
CA THR A 367 -19.44 50.24 2.96
C THR A 367 -18.25 50.77 3.76
N ALA A 368 -17.31 49.89 4.14
CA ALA A 368 -16.09 50.28 4.84
C ALA A 368 -15.21 51.21 3.98
N PHE A 369 -15.05 50.90 2.69
CA PHE A 369 -14.30 51.75 1.77
C PHE A 369 -14.96 53.11 1.54
N ALA A 370 -16.29 53.16 1.48
CA ALA A 370 -17.03 54.42 1.39
C ALA A 370 -16.83 55.28 2.65
N SER A 371 -16.88 54.67 3.83
CA SER A 371 -16.62 55.35 5.12
C SER A 371 -15.19 55.90 5.18
N LEU A 372 -14.20 55.10 4.78
CA LEU A 372 -12.79 55.51 4.76
C LEU A 372 -12.56 56.68 3.80
N ARG A 373 -13.16 56.65 2.60
CA ARG A 373 -13.11 57.78 1.66
C ARG A 373 -13.75 59.04 2.26
N GLY A 374 -14.89 58.91 2.94
CA GLY A 374 -15.55 60.03 3.63
C GLY A 374 -14.69 60.64 4.75
N MET A 375 -13.98 59.80 5.53
CA MET A 375 -13.04 60.27 6.54
C MET A 375 -11.86 61.03 5.92
N LEU A 376 -11.31 60.52 4.81
CA LEU A 376 -10.19 61.14 4.10
C LEU A 376 -10.58 62.50 3.50
N ASP A 377 -11.77 62.62 2.91
CA ASP A 377 -12.26 63.90 2.39
C ASP A 377 -12.54 64.91 3.50
N SER A 378 -13.09 64.44 4.62
CA SER A 378 -13.37 65.29 5.80
C SER A 378 -12.09 65.78 6.47
N ALA A 379 -11.02 64.98 6.47
CA ALA A 379 -9.72 65.36 7.02
C ALA A 379 -8.94 66.36 6.14
N ARG A 380 -9.29 66.47 4.85
CA ARG A 380 -8.57 67.29 3.88
C ARG A 380 -8.60 68.78 4.23
N VAL A 381 -9.75 69.29 4.67
CA VAL A 381 -9.93 70.72 5.01
C VAL A 381 -9.20 71.11 6.30
N PRO A 382 -9.35 70.40 7.44
CA PRO A 382 -8.60 70.70 8.66
C PRO A 382 -7.08 70.59 8.50
N VAL A 383 -6.60 69.58 7.74
CA VAL A 383 -5.16 69.41 7.50
C VAL A 383 -4.59 70.54 6.65
N GLN A 384 -5.32 70.98 5.61
CA GLN A 384 -4.91 72.14 4.83
C GLN A 384 -4.96 73.44 5.64
N ALA A 385 -5.97 73.64 6.47
CA ALA A 385 -6.08 74.79 7.36
C ALA A 385 -4.93 74.83 8.38
N PHE A 386 -4.63 73.70 9.03
CA PHE A 386 -3.48 73.59 9.95
C PHE A 386 -2.16 73.86 9.23
N THR A 387 -2.00 73.38 7.99
CA THR A 387 -0.76 73.58 7.21
C THR A 387 -0.60 75.03 6.74
N ARG A 388 -1.68 75.69 6.31
CA ARG A 388 -1.62 77.08 5.82
C ARG A 388 -1.62 78.13 6.93
N GLU A 389 -2.35 77.89 8.01
CA GLU A 389 -2.60 78.90 9.04
C GLU A 389 -1.93 78.53 10.37
N GLY A 390 -1.96 77.25 10.75
CA GLY A 390 -1.38 76.77 12.01
C GLY A 390 0.15 76.76 12.01
N LEU A 391 0.79 76.14 11.01
CA LEU A 391 2.25 76.03 10.94
C LEU A 391 2.98 77.40 10.96
N PRO A 392 2.53 78.43 10.20
CA PRO A 392 3.15 79.75 10.26
C PRO A 392 2.96 80.47 11.60
N GLN A 393 1.86 80.19 12.32
CA GLN A 393 1.63 80.75 13.65
C GLN A 393 2.50 80.07 14.70
N PHE A 394 2.64 78.74 14.65
CA PHE A 394 3.54 77.99 15.54
C PHE A 394 5.00 78.40 15.37
N THR A 395 5.45 78.60 14.14
CA THR A 395 6.81 79.06 13.84
C THR A 395 7.05 80.50 14.30
N ARG A 396 6.07 81.41 14.14
CA ARG A 396 6.12 82.76 14.72
C ARG A 396 6.18 82.72 16.24
N MET A 397 5.32 81.95 16.89
CA MET A 397 5.31 81.80 18.34
C MET A 397 6.65 81.26 18.87
N ALA A 398 7.24 80.27 18.18
CA ALA A 398 8.56 79.75 18.52
C ALA A 398 9.68 80.81 18.36
N SER A 399 9.57 81.68 17.35
CA SER A 399 10.48 82.81 17.15
C SER A 399 10.33 83.87 18.24
N ASP A 400 9.10 84.23 18.59
CA ASP A 400 8.79 85.23 19.61
C ASP A 400 9.22 84.77 21.00
N LEU A 401 9.03 83.49 21.32
CA LEU A 401 9.54 82.88 22.56
C LEU A 401 11.07 82.94 22.62
N ARG A 402 11.76 82.72 21.50
CA ARG A 402 13.23 82.84 21.44
C ARG A 402 13.69 84.29 21.61
N GLY A 403 12.97 85.25 21.04
CA GLY A 403 13.21 86.67 21.26
C GLY A 403 12.97 87.11 22.71
N LEU A 404 11.92 86.59 23.34
CA LEU A 404 11.60 86.88 24.74
C LEU A 404 12.67 86.35 25.70
N VAL A 405 13.20 85.15 25.44
CA VAL A 405 14.37 84.61 26.18
C VAL A 405 15.60 85.50 26.00
N GLY A 406 15.83 86.04 24.79
CA GLY A 406 16.92 86.99 24.52
C GLY A 406 16.79 88.29 25.33
N ASN A 407 15.60 88.90 25.32
CA ASN A 407 15.32 90.15 26.04
C ASN A 407 15.40 89.98 27.56
N VAL A 408 15.01 88.83 28.09
CA VAL A 408 15.18 88.52 29.52
C VAL A 408 16.67 88.41 29.88
N ASN A 409 17.51 87.81 29.03
CA ASN A 409 18.96 87.75 29.25
C ASN A 409 19.64 89.13 29.21
N GLU A 410 19.20 90.01 28.30
CA GLU A 410 19.62 91.42 28.24
C GLU A 410 19.21 92.17 29.51
N LEU A 411 17.96 92.02 29.96
CA LEU A 411 17.45 92.63 31.19
C LEU A 411 18.24 92.16 32.42
N VAL A 412 18.54 90.87 32.51
CA VAL A 412 19.36 90.29 33.59
C VAL A 412 20.80 90.82 33.54
N SER A 413 21.39 90.97 32.35
CA SER A 413 22.73 91.55 32.20
C SER A 413 22.76 93.04 32.53
N ALA A 414 21.73 93.80 32.17
CA ALA A 414 21.59 95.21 32.51
C ALA A 414 21.41 95.40 34.03
N LEU A 415 20.59 94.56 34.68
CA LEU A 415 20.45 94.52 36.14
C LEU A 415 21.79 94.27 36.83
N ARG A 416 22.62 93.40 36.25
CA ARG A 416 23.93 93.01 36.79
C ARG A 416 25.01 94.09 36.58
N ARG A 417 24.90 94.91 35.52
CA ARG A 417 25.85 95.99 35.21
C ARG A 417 25.53 97.31 35.91
N ASN A 418 24.26 97.69 36.07
CA ASN A 418 23.86 98.96 36.68
C ASN A 418 22.49 98.85 37.39
N PRO A 419 22.43 98.33 38.62
CA PRO A 419 21.16 98.13 39.34
C PRO A 419 20.45 99.44 39.73
N SER A 420 21.14 100.58 39.79
CA SER A 420 20.57 101.85 40.22
C SER A 420 19.71 102.57 39.15
N GLN A 421 19.83 102.19 37.88
CA GLN A 421 19.19 102.90 36.77
C GLN A 421 17.69 102.59 36.60
N ILE A 422 17.22 101.48 37.19
CA ILE A 422 15.81 101.05 37.13
C ILE A 422 14.91 101.90 38.05
N PHE A 423 15.46 102.47 39.13
CA PHE A 423 14.70 103.27 40.10
C PHE A 423 14.72 104.77 39.83
N SER A 424 15.67 105.26 39.02
CA SER A 424 15.69 106.66 38.57
C SER A 424 15.24 106.72 37.10
N GLY A 425 13.96 107.00 36.87
CA GLY A 425 13.39 107.13 35.53
C GLY A 425 14.17 108.10 34.61
N PRO A 426 14.02 107.97 33.28
CA PRO A 426 14.83 108.70 32.32
C PRO A 426 14.69 110.22 32.47
N ARG A 427 15.82 110.94 32.54
CA ARG A 427 15.83 112.41 32.53
C ARG A 427 15.47 112.91 31.13
N ALA A 428 14.40 113.70 31.05
CA ALA A 428 13.94 114.33 29.81
C ALA A 428 14.97 115.37 29.31
N PRO A 429 15.25 115.43 28.00
CA PRO A 429 16.05 116.50 27.42
C PRO A 429 15.21 117.77 27.23
N GLU A 430 15.61 118.86 27.89
CA GLU A 430 15.15 120.21 27.56
C GLU A 430 15.71 120.63 26.20
N PHE A 431 14.82 120.91 25.23
CA PHE A 431 15.17 121.74 24.09
C PHE A 431 14.39 123.06 24.19
N ARG A 432 15.15 124.15 24.32
CA ARG A 432 14.69 125.55 24.29
C ARG A 432 14.08 125.89 22.93
N ARG A 433 13.11 126.81 22.99
CA ARG A 433 12.38 127.45 21.89
C ARG A 433 13.23 127.89 20.71
#